data_AF-A0A1F3NXD8-F1
#
_entry.id   AF-A0A1F3NXD8-F1
#
_cell.length_a   1.000
_cell.length_b   1.000
_cell.length_c   1.000
_cell.angle_alpha   90.00
_cell.angle_beta   90.00
_cell.angle_gamma   90.00
#
_symmetry.space_group_name_H-M   'P 1'
#
loop_
_entity.id
_entity.type
_entity.pdbx_description
1 polymer ?
#
loop_
_entity_poly.entity_id
_entity_poly.type
_entity_poly.pdbx_seq_one_letter_code
_entity_poly.pdbx_strand_id
1 'polypeptide(L)'
;MIFSKIVTILKKERKFSIKRCYIFCFVISILFICCQPPIIKSNKNKKNKNGDKTGLWIETIDSVNVLICKYKNGLKTGQATIFYKSGAYSRLTFKNGKKNSKMKNYSNNNILCSEINYSDDKIIEHKTYCSPIF
;
A
#
# COMPACT_ATOMS: atom_id res chain seq x y z
N MET A 1 -58.34 32.39 20.86
CA MET A 1 -58.34 31.03 20.28
C MET A 1 -57.02 30.60 19.62
N ILE A 2 -56.17 31.54 19.18
CA ILE A 2 -54.89 31.26 18.47
C ILE A 2 -53.77 30.75 19.42
N PHE A 3 -53.67 31.32 20.62
CA PHE A 3 -52.66 30.94 21.62
C PHE A 3 -52.78 29.46 22.07
N SER A 4 -54.00 28.95 22.22
CA SER A 4 -54.24 27.54 22.58
C SER A 4 -53.80 26.57 21.47
N LYS A 5 -54.01 26.92 20.20
CA LYS A 5 -53.51 26.13 19.06
C LYS A 5 -51.98 26.14 18.99
N ILE A 6 -51.33 27.28 19.23
CA ILE A 6 -49.86 27.39 19.25
C ILE A 6 -49.26 26.55 20.38
N VAL A 7 -49.82 26.62 21.60
CA VAL A 7 -49.35 25.80 22.74
C VAL A 7 -49.54 24.30 22.48
N THR A 8 -50.61 23.92 21.78
CA THR A 8 -50.87 22.53 21.41
C THR A 8 -49.89 22.01 20.34
N ILE A 9 -49.56 22.85 19.35
CA ILE A 9 -48.53 22.55 18.33
C ILE A 9 -47.15 22.44 18.98
N LEU A 10 -46.78 23.36 19.87
CA LEU A 10 -45.49 23.33 20.59
C LEU A 10 -45.37 22.12 21.54
N LYS A 11 -46.47 21.64 22.13
CA LYS A 11 -46.48 20.38 22.91
C LYS A 11 -46.39 19.12 22.04
N LYS A 12 -46.87 19.18 20.78
CA LYS A 12 -46.80 18.06 19.82
C LYS A 12 -45.36 17.86 19.31
N GLU A 13 -44.60 18.94 19.15
CA GLU A 13 -43.18 18.96 18.77
C GLU A 13 -42.25 18.41 19.87
N ARG A 14 -42.58 18.60 21.16
CA ARG A 14 -41.82 18.05 22.32
C ARG A 14 -42.05 16.56 22.62
N LYS A 15 -42.72 15.84 21.72
CA LYS A 15 -42.70 14.36 21.69
C LYS A 15 -41.81 13.85 20.56
N PHE A 16 -40.74 14.57 20.25
CA PHE A 16 -39.55 13.98 19.64
C PHE A 16 -38.97 12.97 20.65
N SER A 17 -39.55 11.77 20.63
CA SER A 17 -39.31 10.70 21.58
C SER A 17 -37.81 10.45 21.65
N ILE A 18 -37.24 10.46 22.85
CA ILE A 18 -35.83 10.09 23.10
C ILE A 18 -35.50 8.75 22.42
N LYS A 19 -36.49 7.86 22.29
CA LYS A 19 -36.38 6.60 21.54
C LYS A 19 -36.08 6.81 20.04
N ARG A 20 -36.62 7.84 19.40
CA ARG A 20 -36.31 8.20 17.99
C ARG A 20 -34.90 8.77 17.84
N CYS A 21 -34.43 9.60 18.78
CA CYS A 21 -33.02 9.99 18.83
C CYS A 21 -32.13 8.77 19.06
N TYR A 22 -32.52 7.85 19.94
CA TYR A 22 -31.77 6.63 20.21
C TYR A 22 -31.70 5.72 18.98
N ILE A 23 -32.81 5.55 18.26
CA ILE A 23 -32.87 4.79 17.00
C ILE A 23 -32.02 5.48 15.93
N PHE A 24 -32.09 6.80 15.82
CA PHE A 24 -31.29 7.55 14.85
C PHE A 24 -29.79 7.49 15.15
N CYS A 25 -29.40 7.65 16.41
CA CYS A 25 -28.02 7.47 16.88
C CYS A 25 -27.55 6.02 16.67
N PHE A 26 -28.42 5.03 16.90
CA PHE A 26 -28.11 3.62 16.67
C PHE A 26 -27.90 3.32 15.18
N VAL A 27 -28.76 3.85 14.30
CA VAL A 27 -28.60 3.73 12.83
C VAL A 27 -27.33 4.42 12.35
N ILE A 28 -27.00 5.61 12.86
CA ILE A 28 -25.73 6.30 12.56
C ILE A 28 -24.54 5.46 13.04
N SER A 29 -24.59 4.91 14.25
CA SER A 29 -23.50 4.08 14.78
C SER A 29 -23.27 2.81 13.95
N ILE A 30 -24.33 2.20 13.42
CA ILE A 30 -24.25 1.04 12.51
C ILE A 30 -23.64 1.43 11.17
N LEU A 31 -24.00 2.61 10.62
CA LEU A 31 -23.41 3.14 9.40
C LEU A 31 -21.90 3.41 9.54
N PHE A 32 -21.43 3.83 10.71
CA PHE A 32 -20.01 4.00 11.01
C PHE A 32 -19.23 2.67 11.07
N ILE A 33 -19.87 1.56 11.49
CA ILE A 33 -19.24 0.24 11.55
C ILE A 33 -19.03 -0.34 10.14
N CYS A 34 -19.96 -0.10 9.21
CA CYS A 34 -19.87 -0.59 7.83
C CYS A 34 -18.89 0.20 6.94
N CYS A 35 -18.45 1.38 7.37
CA CYS A 35 -17.58 2.27 6.58
C CYS A 35 -16.10 2.19 6.96
N GLN A 36 -15.71 1.35 7.93
CA GLN A 36 -14.30 1.09 8.21
C GLN A 36 -13.70 0.34 6.99
N PRO A 37 -12.76 0.93 6.22
CA PRO A 37 -12.05 0.17 5.19
C PRO A 37 -11.36 -1.02 5.87
N PRO A 38 -11.23 -2.19 5.21
CA PRO A 38 -10.51 -3.30 5.80
C PRO A 38 -9.13 -2.81 6.23
N ILE A 39 -8.82 -2.94 7.52
CA ILE A 39 -7.50 -2.62 8.05
C ILE A 39 -6.54 -3.63 7.41
N ILE A 40 -5.96 -3.27 6.27
CA ILE A 40 -4.87 -4.02 5.65
C ILE A 40 -3.69 -3.86 6.61
N LYS A 41 -3.55 -4.78 7.56
CA LYS A 41 -2.34 -4.91 8.36
C LYS A 41 -1.21 -5.14 7.38
N SER A 42 -0.44 -4.09 7.08
CA SER A 42 0.72 -4.22 6.21
C SER A 42 1.69 -5.15 6.92
N ASN A 43 1.77 -6.39 6.46
CA ASN A 43 2.64 -7.42 7.03
C ASN A 43 4.09 -7.16 6.59
N LYS A 44 4.61 -5.99 6.97
CA LYS A 44 5.97 -5.57 6.73
C LYS A 44 6.87 -6.19 7.79
N ASN A 45 8.06 -6.64 7.40
CA ASN A 45 9.15 -7.04 8.30
C ASN A 45 8.85 -8.21 9.25
N LYS A 46 8.10 -9.23 8.77
CA LYS A 46 7.81 -10.44 9.55
C LYS A 46 8.90 -11.49 9.42
N LYS A 47 9.13 -12.25 10.51
CA LYS A 47 9.98 -13.45 10.53
C LYS A 47 9.14 -14.70 10.81
N ASN A 48 9.57 -15.87 10.33
CA ASN A 48 8.99 -17.16 10.70
C ASN A 48 9.49 -17.61 12.09
N LYS A 49 9.06 -18.80 12.56
CA LYS A 49 9.50 -19.37 13.85
C LYS A 49 11.02 -19.60 13.93
N ASN A 50 11.68 -19.75 12.79
CA ASN A 50 13.12 -19.97 12.68
C ASN A 50 13.90 -18.65 12.59
N GLY A 51 13.22 -17.50 12.55
CA GLY A 51 13.83 -16.18 12.39
C GLY A 51 14.04 -15.73 10.94
N ASP A 52 13.66 -16.54 9.95
CA ASP A 52 13.81 -16.20 8.54
C ASP A 52 12.79 -15.15 8.10
N LYS A 53 13.24 -14.20 7.27
CA LYS A 53 12.38 -13.18 6.67
C LYS A 53 11.23 -13.82 5.88
N THR A 54 10.02 -13.31 6.08
CA THR A 54 8.81 -13.70 5.34
C THR A 54 7.92 -12.48 5.06
N GLY A 55 7.18 -12.50 3.97
CA GLY A 55 6.28 -11.41 3.59
C GLY A 55 6.99 -10.22 2.97
N LEU A 56 6.40 -9.02 3.07
CA LEU A 56 6.94 -7.81 2.46
C LEU A 56 8.03 -7.20 3.37
N TRP A 57 9.12 -6.75 2.78
CA TRP A 57 10.23 -6.11 3.49
C TRP A 57 10.63 -4.81 2.81
N ILE A 58 11.03 -3.85 3.62
CA ILE A 58 11.64 -2.59 3.19
C ILE A 58 13.05 -2.56 3.79
N GLU A 59 14.07 -2.55 2.94
CA GLU A 59 15.47 -2.66 3.32
C GLU A 59 16.27 -1.48 2.78
N THR A 60 17.13 -0.90 3.61
CA THR A 60 18.12 0.07 3.15
C THR A 60 19.35 -0.69 2.64
N ILE A 61 19.76 -0.46 1.38
CA ILE A 61 20.90 -1.19 0.77
C ILE A 61 22.25 -0.51 1.10
N ASP A 62 22.31 0.83 1.03
CA ASP A 62 23.56 1.62 1.10
C ASP A 62 23.36 2.99 1.77
N SER A 63 22.58 3.02 2.85
CA SER A 63 22.19 4.21 3.62
C SER A 63 21.19 5.16 2.96
N VAL A 64 21.00 5.08 1.64
CA VAL A 64 20.11 6.00 0.90
C VAL A 64 19.15 5.30 -0.05
N ASN A 65 19.56 4.17 -0.64
CA ASN A 65 18.69 3.44 -1.54
C ASN A 65 17.81 2.44 -0.77
N VAL A 66 16.55 2.35 -1.18
CA VAL A 66 15.53 1.55 -0.50
C VAL A 66 15.05 0.42 -1.42
N LEU A 67 15.13 -0.81 -0.93
CA LEU A 67 14.58 -1.99 -1.57
C LEU A 67 13.25 -2.37 -0.94
N ILE A 68 12.20 -2.45 -1.75
CA ILE A 68 10.94 -3.08 -1.39
C ILE A 68 10.88 -4.45 -2.08
N CYS A 69 10.87 -5.54 -1.31
CA CYS A 69 10.81 -6.90 -1.87
C CYS A 69 10.05 -7.86 -0.95
N LYS A 70 9.63 -9.01 -1.50
CA LYS A 70 9.05 -10.09 -0.70
C LYS A 70 10.10 -11.15 -0.37
N TYR A 71 9.96 -11.76 0.80
CA TYR A 71 10.75 -12.88 1.25
C TYR A 71 9.87 -14.12 1.48
N LYS A 72 10.44 -15.28 1.22
CA LYS A 72 9.91 -16.59 1.61
C LYS A 72 11.07 -17.42 2.14
N ASN A 73 10.97 -17.84 3.40
CA ASN A 73 12.02 -18.62 4.09
C ASN A 73 13.41 -17.97 3.95
N GLY A 74 13.49 -16.65 4.16
CA GLY A 74 14.77 -15.92 4.12
C GLY A 74 15.27 -15.58 2.72
N LEU A 75 14.65 -16.11 1.66
CA LEU A 75 15.04 -15.85 0.28
C LEU A 75 14.12 -14.81 -0.39
N LYS A 76 14.72 -13.84 -1.11
CA LYS A 76 13.98 -12.87 -1.92
C LYS A 76 13.17 -13.60 -3.00
N THR A 77 11.92 -13.19 -3.20
CA THR A 77 11.00 -13.82 -4.16
C THR A 77 10.01 -12.82 -4.74
N GLY A 78 9.61 -13.03 -5.99
CA GLY A 78 8.63 -12.21 -6.69
C GLY A 78 9.16 -10.83 -7.08
N GLN A 79 8.24 -9.91 -7.34
CA GLN A 79 8.58 -8.55 -7.74
C GLN A 79 9.23 -7.77 -6.60
N ALA A 80 10.22 -6.97 -6.98
CA ALA A 80 10.93 -6.06 -6.11
C ALA A 80 11.10 -4.70 -6.80
N THR A 81 11.28 -3.66 -6.00
CA THR A 81 11.57 -2.31 -6.48
C THR A 81 12.70 -1.71 -5.67
N ILE A 82 13.71 -1.17 -6.34
CA ILE A 82 14.80 -0.39 -5.74
C ILE A 82 14.52 1.07 -6.04
N PHE A 83 14.42 1.89 -5.01
CA PHE A 83 14.33 3.34 -5.11
C PHE A 83 15.69 3.95 -4.84
N TYR A 84 16.16 4.78 -5.76
CA TYR A 84 17.43 5.48 -5.62
C TYR A 84 17.22 6.88 -5.05
N LYS A 85 18.22 7.40 -4.34
CA LYS A 85 18.20 8.79 -3.82
C LYS A 85 17.89 9.84 -4.89
N SER A 86 18.29 9.59 -6.14
CA SER A 86 18.04 10.49 -7.29
C SER A 86 16.56 10.59 -7.69
N GLY A 87 15.68 9.74 -7.15
CA GLY A 87 14.29 9.59 -7.57
C GLY A 87 14.10 8.56 -8.70
N ALA A 88 15.19 8.11 -9.32
CA ALA A 88 15.15 6.96 -10.23
C ALA A 88 14.72 5.69 -9.47
N TYR A 89 14.22 4.70 -10.20
CA TYR A 89 13.89 3.41 -9.60
C TYR A 89 14.05 2.24 -10.57
N SER A 90 14.27 1.06 -10.02
CA SER A 90 14.39 -0.20 -10.76
C SER A 90 13.33 -1.18 -10.33
N ARG A 91 12.66 -1.83 -11.29
CA ARG A 91 11.77 -2.97 -11.03
C ARG A 91 12.44 -4.25 -11.50
N LEU A 92 12.48 -5.27 -10.65
CA LEU A 92 13.07 -6.57 -10.97
C LEU A 92 12.31 -7.69 -10.28
N THR A 93 12.59 -8.93 -10.68
CA THR A 93 11.99 -10.13 -10.07
C THR A 93 13.07 -11.01 -9.48
N PHE A 94 12.79 -11.54 -8.29
CA PHE A 94 13.64 -12.55 -7.64
C PHE A 94 12.97 -13.92 -7.69
N LYS A 95 13.77 -14.97 -7.89
CA LYS A 95 13.38 -16.36 -7.73
C LYS A 95 14.42 -17.03 -6.84
N ASN A 96 14.00 -17.54 -5.69
CA ASN A 96 14.87 -18.23 -4.73
C ASN A 96 16.15 -17.44 -4.38
N GLY A 97 16.01 -16.14 -4.13
CA GLY A 97 17.11 -15.26 -3.76
C GLY A 97 17.90 -14.66 -4.94
N LYS A 98 17.72 -15.16 -6.17
CA LYS A 98 18.45 -14.71 -7.36
C LYS A 98 17.59 -13.83 -8.25
N LYS A 99 18.19 -12.85 -8.94
CA LYS A 99 17.53 -12.07 -9.99
C LYS A 99 17.15 -13.00 -11.14
N ASN A 100 15.92 -12.87 -11.61
CA ASN A 100 15.38 -13.70 -12.68
C ASN A 100 14.40 -12.89 -13.54
N SER A 101 14.40 -13.13 -14.85
CA SER A 101 13.62 -12.38 -15.84
C SER A 101 14.06 -10.92 -16.00
N LYS A 102 13.17 -10.03 -16.44
CA LYS A 102 13.49 -8.65 -16.78
C LYS A 102 13.59 -7.73 -15.56
N MET A 103 14.70 -7.02 -15.48
CA MET A 103 14.88 -5.79 -14.70
C MET A 103 14.66 -4.59 -15.61
N LYS A 104 13.89 -3.61 -15.14
CA LYS A 104 13.61 -2.36 -15.86
C LYS A 104 14.06 -1.18 -15.00
N ASN A 105 14.86 -0.30 -15.57
CA ASN A 105 15.39 0.88 -14.91
C ASN A 105 14.69 2.13 -15.42
N TYR A 106 14.21 2.97 -14.51
CA TYR A 106 13.47 4.18 -14.83
C TYR A 106 14.19 5.39 -14.26
N SER A 107 14.20 6.50 -15.00
CA SER A 107 14.65 7.80 -14.50
C SER A 107 13.70 8.33 -13.42
N ASN A 108 14.12 9.42 -12.76
CA ASN A 108 13.27 10.16 -11.82
C ASN A 108 12.01 10.76 -12.47
N ASN A 109 12.01 10.92 -13.80
CA ASN A 109 10.88 11.36 -14.60
C ASN A 109 10.05 10.19 -15.15
N ASN A 110 10.19 8.99 -14.57
CA ASN A 110 9.51 7.75 -14.97
C ASN A 110 9.78 7.28 -16.42
N ILE A 111 10.88 7.72 -17.03
CA ILE A 111 11.26 7.29 -18.39
C ILE A 111 12.02 5.98 -18.29
N LEU A 112 11.66 4.97 -19.09
CA LEU A 112 12.40 3.71 -19.17
C LEU A 112 13.79 3.94 -19.80
N CYS A 113 14.84 3.78 -19.01
CA CYS A 113 16.22 4.02 -19.43
C CYS A 113 16.92 2.76 -19.93
N SER A 114 16.64 1.61 -19.32
CA SER A 114 17.17 0.32 -19.78
C SER A 114 16.35 -0.88 -19.32
N GLU A 115 16.50 -1.99 -20.05
CA GLU A 115 16.00 -3.31 -19.70
C GLU A 115 17.16 -4.31 -19.66
N ILE A 116 17.28 -5.07 -18.56
CA ILE A 116 18.28 -6.13 -18.39
C ILE A 116 17.55 -7.44 -18.16
N ASN A 117 17.80 -8.46 -18.99
CA ASN A 117 17.25 -9.79 -18.79
C ASN A 117 18.21 -10.64 -17.94
N TYR A 118 17.72 -11.24 -16.87
CA TYR A 118 18.47 -12.09 -15.96
C TYR A 118 17.99 -13.54 -16.01
N SER A 119 18.94 -14.48 -15.88
CA SER A 119 18.68 -15.88 -15.54
C SER A 119 19.62 -16.28 -14.40
N ASP A 120 19.06 -16.52 -13.21
CA ASP A 120 19.81 -16.84 -11.99
C ASP A 120 21.04 -15.93 -11.76
N ASP A 121 20.78 -14.62 -11.68
CA ASP A 121 21.76 -13.53 -11.54
C ASP A 121 22.66 -13.26 -12.76
N LYS A 122 22.67 -14.12 -13.78
CA LYS A 122 23.43 -13.89 -15.01
C LYS A 122 22.67 -12.99 -15.97
N ILE A 123 23.35 -11.99 -16.51
CA ILE A 123 22.80 -11.12 -17.55
C ILE A 123 22.78 -11.90 -18.86
N ILE A 124 21.59 -12.02 -19.45
CA ILE A 124 21.37 -12.64 -20.76
C ILE A 124 21.35 -11.57 -21.85
N GLU A 125 20.73 -10.43 -21.55
CA GLU A 125 20.56 -9.35 -22.52
C GLU A 125 20.51 -8.00 -21.80
N HIS A 126 21.04 -6.95 -22.42
CA HIS A 126 20.93 -5.58 -21.95
C HIS A 126 20.56 -4.64 -23.10
N LYS A 127 19.49 -3.87 -22.92
CA LYS A 127 19.01 -2.85 -23.86
C LYS A 127 19.00 -1.50 -23.16
N THR A 128 19.58 -0.50 -23.80
CA THR A 128 19.60 0.90 -23.30
C THR A 128 18.78 1.79 -24.22
N TYR A 129 17.98 2.68 -23.65
CA TYR A 129 17.06 3.56 -24.37
C TYR A 129 17.39 5.04 -24.18
N CYS A 130 17.86 5.43 -22.99
CA CYS A 130 18.28 6.80 -22.76
C CYS A 130 19.76 6.94 -23.13
N SER A 131 20.06 7.86 -24.05
CA SER A 131 21.43 8.29 -24.30
C SER A 131 21.98 9.02 -23.06
N PRO A 132 23.26 8.87 -22.70
CA PRO A 132 23.91 9.89 -21.90
C PRO A 132 23.73 11.22 -22.64
N ILE A 133 23.13 12.20 -21.96
CA ILE A 133 23.16 13.58 -22.42
C ILE A 133 24.63 14.00 -22.24
N PHE A 134 25.36 14.13 -23.34
CA PHE A 134 26.71 14.70 -23.37
C PHE A 134 26.64 16.22 -23.26
#